data_AF-A0A958GMC0-F1
#
_entry.id   AF-A0A958GMC0-F1
#
_cell.length_a   1.000
_cell.length_b   1.000
_cell.length_c   1.000
_cell.angle_alpha   90.00
_cell.angle_beta   90.00
_cell.angle_gamma   90.00
#
_symmetry.space_group_name_H-M   'P 1'
#
loop_
_entity.id
_entity.type
_entity.pdbx_description
1 polymer ?
#
loop_
_entity_poly.entity_id
_entity_poly.type
_entity_poly.pdbx_seq_one_letter_code
_entity_poly.pdbx_strand_id
1 'polypeptide(L)'
;MAIRNKIPRCFPLLAWALLPVSLVHAQPAHQIPWEMYERANDIAETREQRREATAVEAERQRLEAERVRQAQEEMMRNPGSFPRERLSYEAALNQNPWARARRREIRVEVFVAASCENCDRMERYLDEVGVPYVRHYLEPGSEAEEMYLAQVGRGEIPVIRVNGRLVRGYRPEEVRALILEEKPNPLDQSPEAGLD
;
A
#
# COMPACT_ATOMS: atom_id res chain seq x y z
N MET A 1 23.40 16.15 30.95
CA MET A 1 22.20 16.95 31.22
C MET A 1 21.17 16.05 31.88
N ALA A 2 20.91 16.25 33.17
CA ALA A 2 20.06 15.38 33.99
C ALA A 2 18.67 16.02 34.17
N ILE A 3 17.62 15.31 33.78
CA ILE A 3 16.23 15.76 33.95
C ILE A 3 15.74 15.19 35.29
N ARG A 4 15.66 16.07 36.31
CA ARG A 4 15.15 15.76 37.65
C ARG A 4 13.62 15.84 37.66
N ASN A 5 12.99 14.74 38.04
CA ASN A 5 11.58 14.60 38.39
C ASN A 5 11.14 15.62 39.44
N LYS A 6 10.00 16.28 39.21
CA LYS A 6 9.37 17.23 40.13
C LYS A 6 8.03 16.64 40.60
N ILE A 7 8.04 16.07 41.81
CA ILE A 7 6.86 15.59 42.52
C ILE A 7 6.22 16.81 43.22
N PRO A 8 4.95 17.15 42.97
CA PRO A 8 4.25 18.10 43.83
C PRO A 8 3.73 17.38 45.09
N ARG A 9 4.34 17.72 46.23
CA ARG A 9 3.79 17.52 47.57
C ARG A 9 2.76 18.61 47.85
N CYS A 10 1.50 18.26 48.08
CA CYS A 10 0.55 19.10 48.80
C CYS A 10 -0.32 18.22 49.70
N PHE A 11 0.06 18.18 50.97
CA PHE A 11 -0.81 17.88 52.11
C PHE A 11 -1.51 19.18 52.52
N PRO A 12 -2.81 19.11 52.88
CA PRO A 12 -3.27 19.82 54.07
C PRO A 12 -3.99 18.82 55.00
N LEU A 13 -3.46 18.60 56.20
CA LEU A 13 -3.88 19.30 57.42
C LEU A 13 -5.38 19.16 57.73
N LEU A 14 -5.66 18.04 58.41
CA LEU A 14 -6.53 17.89 59.57
C LEU A 14 -7.34 19.14 59.98
N ALA A 15 -8.64 19.12 59.68
CA ALA A 15 -9.66 19.81 60.46
C ALA A 15 -10.65 18.76 60.98
N TRP A 16 -10.40 18.27 62.20
CA TRP A 16 -11.35 17.43 62.93
C TRP A 16 -12.47 18.33 63.46
N ALA A 17 -13.52 18.49 62.66
CA ALA A 17 -14.78 19.05 63.13
C ALA A 17 -15.55 17.93 63.85
N LEU A 18 -15.77 18.13 65.15
CA LEU A 18 -16.68 17.35 65.99
C LEU A 18 -18.09 17.40 65.39
N LEU A 19 -18.46 16.36 64.65
CA LEU A 19 -19.84 16.14 64.23
C LEU A 19 -20.64 15.51 65.38
N PRO A 20 -21.90 15.93 65.60
CA PRO A 20 -22.78 15.30 66.56
C PRO A 20 -22.98 13.83 66.19
N VAL A 21 -22.93 12.96 67.19
CA VAL A 21 -23.33 11.54 67.11
C VAL A 21 -24.84 11.50 66.86
N SER A 22 -25.23 11.76 65.63
CA SER A 22 -26.58 11.47 65.16
C SER A 22 -26.69 9.95 65.09
N LEU A 23 -27.61 9.41 65.88
CA LEU A 23 -28.05 8.02 65.85
C LEU A 23 -28.30 7.61 64.39
N VAL A 24 -27.33 6.91 63.79
CA VAL A 24 -27.49 6.28 62.50
C VAL A 24 -28.50 5.16 62.72
N HIS A 25 -29.76 5.40 62.33
CA HIS A 25 -30.70 4.34 62.09
C HIS A 25 -30.06 3.41 61.06
N ALA A 26 -29.60 2.23 61.52
CA ALA A 26 -29.13 1.17 60.66
C ALA A 26 -30.29 0.78 59.74
N GLN A 27 -30.27 1.30 58.51
CA GLN A 27 -31.16 0.81 57.47
C GLN A 27 -30.88 -0.68 57.30
N PRO A 28 -31.92 -1.53 57.27
CA PRO A 28 -31.74 -2.96 57.04
C PRO A 28 -31.00 -3.13 55.71
N ALA A 29 -30.01 -4.02 55.69
CA ALA A 29 -29.24 -4.35 54.50
C ALA A 29 -30.19 -4.60 53.34
N HIS A 30 -30.33 -3.60 52.46
CA HIS A 30 -31.18 -3.69 51.30
C HIS A 30 -30.59 -4.81 50.45
N GLN A 31 -31.33 -5.91 50.30
CA GLN A 31 -30.99 -6.99 49.40
C GLN A 31 -30.70 -6.37 48.03
N ILE A 32 -29.44 -6.45 47.60
CA ILE A 32 -29.07 -6.12 46.23
C ILE A 32 -29.94 -7.03 45.36
N PRO A 33 -30.74 -6.49 44.43
CA PRO A 33 -31.56 -7.31 43.54
C PRO A 33 -30.66 -8.32 42.82
N TRP A 34 -31.05 -9.58 42.81
CA TRP A 34 -30.28 -10.68 42.21
C TRP A 34 -29.85 -10.38 40.76
N GLU A 35 -30.70 -9.68 40.00
CA GLU A 35 -30.41 -9.20 38.64
C GLU A 35 -29.16 -8.31 38.55
N MET A 36 -28.87 -7.55 39.61
CA MET A 36 -27.68 -6.69 39.67
C MET A 36 -26.40 -7.51 39.93
N TYR A 37 -26.52 -8.65 40.62
CA TYR A 37 -25.43 -9.61 40.84
C TYR A 37 -25.10 -10.37 39.55
N GLU A 38 -26.11 -10.85 38.82
CA GLU A 38 -25.93 -11.49 37.51
C GLU A 38 -25.23 -10.55 36.52
N ARG A 39 -25.70 -9.31 36.42
CA ARG A 39 -25.08 -8.30 35.55
C ARG A 39 -23.63 -7.98 35.92
N ALA A 40 -23.29 -8.03 37.21
CA ALA A 40 -21.92 -7.82 37.65
C ALA A 40 -21.00 -8.99 37.26
N ASN A 41 -21.51 -10.23 37.32
CA ASN A 41 -20.78 -11.42 36.90
C ASN A 41 -20.56 -11.44 35.38
N ASP A 42 -21.57 -11.11 34.57
CA ASP A 42 -21.42 -11.03 33.10
C ASP A 42 -20.35 -10.01 32.69
N ILE A 43 -20.31 -8.86 33.37
CA ILE A 43 -19.29 -7.82 33.13
C ILE A 43 -17.90 -8.33 33.54
N ALA A 44 -17.80 -9.08 34.63
CA ALA A 44 -16.53 -9.66 35.08
C ALA A 44 -16.02 -10.71 34.08
N GLU A 45 -16.89 -11.62 33.63
CA GLU A 45 -16.57 -12.67 32.66
C GLU A 45 -16.16 -12.07 31.30
N THR A 46 -16.88 -11.06 30.82
CA THR A 46 -16.53 -10.36 29.57
C THR A 46 -15.17 -9.65 29.65
N ARG A 47 -14.80 -9.13 30.84
CA ARG A 47 -13.48 -8.49 31.05
C ARG A 47 -12.35 -9.51 31.07
N GLU A 48 -12.58 -10.67 31.65
CA GLU A 48 -11.62 -11.77 31.69
C GLU A 48 -11.37 -12.32 30.29
N GLN A 49 -12.42 -12.64 29.53
CA GLN A 49 -12.31 -13.07 28.13
C GLN A 49 -11.56 -12.06 27.24
N ARG A 50 -11.80 -10.75 27.43
CA ARG A 50 -11.05 -9.71 26.70
C ARG A 50 -9.57 -9.66 27.07
N ARG A 51 -9.21 -9.93 28.33
CA ARG A 51 -7.81 -9.98 28.78
C ARG A 51 -7.10 -11.21 28.22
N GLU A 52 -7.78 -12.34 28.16
CA GLU A 52 -7.24 -13.55 27.54
C GLU A 52 -7.03 -13.37 26.03
N ALA A 53 -8.02 -12.80 25.33
CA ALA A 53 -7.90 -12.53 23.90
C ALA A 53 -6.74 -11.57 23.58
N THR A 54 -6.54 -10.52 24.37
CA THR A 54 -5.40 -9.61 24.18
C THR A 54 -4.07 -10.26 24.51
N ALA A 55 -4.01 -11.15 25.51
CA ALA A 55 -2.81 -11.90 25.83
C ALA A 55 -2.42 -12.87 24.71
N VAL A 56 -3.39 -13.59 24.13
CA VAL A 56 -3.16 -14.51 23.00
C VAL A 56 -2.67 -13.75 21.76
N GLU A 57 -3.28 -12.61 21.44
CA GLU A 57 -2.86 -11.80 20.31
C GLU A 57 -1.47 -11.19 20.52
N ALA A 58 -1.16 -10.74 21.75
CA ALA A 58 0.17 -10.23 22.08
C ALA A 58 1.26 -11.32 21.96
N GLU A 59 0.95 -12.56 22.36
CA GLU A 59 1.88 -13.69 22.22
C GLU A 59 2.09 -14.05 20.74
N ARG A 60 1.02 -14.06 19.95
CA ARG A 60 1.11 -14.26 18.50
C ARG A 60 2.02 -13.23 17.84
N GLN A 61 1.86 -11.96 18.19
CA GLN A 61 2.69 -10.86 17.66
C GLN A 61 4.16 -11.00 18.08
N ARG A 62 4.44 -11.46 19.30
CA ARG A 62 5.81 -11.74 19.77
C ARG A 62 6.47 -12.86 18.95
N LEU A 63 5.75 -13.96 18.74
CA LEU A 63 6.24 -15.09 17.96
C LEU A 63 6.48 -14.70 16.49
N GLU A 64 5.59 -13.90 15.91
CA GLU A 64 5.76 -13.40 14.53
C GLU A 64 6.97 -12.46 14.42
N ALA A 65 7.12 -11.52 15.36
CA ALA A 65 8.28 -10.63 15.40
C ALA A 65 9.60 -11.40 15.57
N GLU A 66 9.61 -12.46 16.38
CA GLU A 66 10.77 -13.33 16.53
C GLU A 66 11.07 -14.12 15.25
N ARG A 67 10.07 -14.66 14.57
CA ARG A 67 10.24 -15.32 13.26
C ARG A 67 10.83 -14.36 12.22
N VAL A 68 10.35 -13.11 12.17
CA VAL A 68 10.87 -12.09 11.26
C VAL A 68 12.32 -11.75 11.59
N ARG A 69 12.66 -11.58 12.87
CA ARG A 69 14.04 -11.31 13.30
C ARG A 69 14.98 -12.47 12.97
N GLN A 70 14.57 -13.71 13.25
CA GLN A 70 15.35 -14.90 12.91
C GLN A 70 15.57 -15.03 11.41
N ALA A 71 14.52 -14.80 10.61
CA ALA A 71 14.65 -14.76 9.16
C ALA A 71 15.64 -13.68 8.72
N GLN A 72 15.54 -12.45 9.24
CA GLN A 72 16.47 -11.35 8.98
C GLN A 72 17.93 -11.70 9.31
N GLU A 73 18.17 -12.28 10.49
CA GLU A 73 19.50 -12.73 10.92
C GLU A 73 20.05 -13.84 10.02
N GLU A 74 19.21 -14.78 9.60
CA GLU A 74 19.58 -15.84 8.67
C GLU A 74 19.96 -15.26 7.29
N MET A 75 19.23 -14.24 6.80
CA MET A 75 19.58 -13.53 5.56
C MET A 75 20.97 -12.91 5.63
N MET A 76 21.27 -12.26 6.77
CA MET A 76 22.54 -11.55 6.97
C MET A 76 23.69 -12.54 7.19
N ARG A 77 23.42 -13.69 7.81
CA ARG A 77 24.42 -14.72 8.09
C ARG A 77 24.84 -15.49 6.84
N ASN A 78 23.91 -15.74 5.91
CA ASN A 78 24.20 -16.48 4.70
C ASN A 78 23.39 -15.95 3.51
N PRO A 79 23.81 -14.82 2.91
CA PRO A 79 23.08 -14.18 1.82
C PRO A 79 23.00 -15.04 0.54
N GLY A 80 23.76 -16.14 0.46
CA GLY A 80 23.76 -17.09 -0.66
C GLY A 80 22.96 -18.37 -0.44
N SER A 81 22.46 -18.65 0.78
CA SER A 81 21.70 -19.88 1.09
C SER A 81 20.20 -19.72 1.08
N PHE A 82 19.68 -18.56 0.70
CA PHE A 82 18.30 -18.51 0.27
C PHE A 82 18.10 -19.54 -0.84
N PRO A 83 16.98 -20.28 -0.82
CA PRO A 83 16.55 -20.97 -2.02
C PRO A 83 16.53 -19.91 -3.14
N ARG A 84 17.53 -19.95 -4.02
CA ARG A 84 17.46 -19.38 -5.38
C ARG A 84 16.32 -20.01 -6.19
N GLU A 85 15.63 -20.95 -5.58
CA GLU A 85 14.31 -21.43 -5.93
C GLU A 85 13.31 -20.27 -5.87
N ARG A 86 13.36 -19.44 -6.91
CA ARG A 86 12.15 -19.05 -7.62
C ARG A 86 11.06 -18.44 -6.72
N LEU A 87 11.42 -17.64 -5.70
CA LEU A 87 10.58 -16.52 -5.28
C LEU A 87 10.52 -15.59 -6.48
N SER A 88 9.47 -15.84 -7.26
CA SER A 88 9.64 -15.99 -8.69
C SER A 88 9.94 -14.68 -9.35
N TYR A 89 10.58 -14.77 -10.51
CA TYR A 89 10.51 -13.70 -11.48
C TYR A 89 9.06 -13.16 -11.58
N GLU A 90 8.02 -14.01 -11.51
CA GLU A 90 6.63 -13.56 -11.43
C GLU A 90 6.24 -12.82 -10.15
N ALA A 91 6.78 -13.12 -8.96
CA ALA A 91 6.51 -12.37 -7.72
C ALA A 91 7.12 -10.97 -7.78
N ALA A 92 8.35 -10.84 -8.31
CA ALA A 92 8.99 -9.55 -8.56
C ALA A 92 8.26 -8.77 -9.68
N LEU A 93 7.83 -9.43 -10.76
CA LEU A 93 7.02 -8.84 -11.82
C LEU A 93 5.57 -8.52 -11.37
N ASN A 94 5.05 -9.19 -10.34
CA ASN A 94 3.75 -8.89 -9.75
C ASN A 94 3.82 -7.67 -8.83
N GLN A 95 4.97 -7.37 -8.22
CA GLN A 95 5.13 -6.18 -7.37
C GLN A 95 5.60 -4.95 -8.16
N ASN A 96 6.25 -5.15 -9.32
CA ASN A 96 6.60 -4.07 -10.23
C ASN A 96 5.39 -3.69 -11.13
N PRO A 97 4.84 -2.47 -11.02
CA PRO A 97 3.72 -2.03 -11.84
C PRO A 97 3.97 -2.13 -13.36
N TRP A 98 5.22 -1.92 -13.79
CA TRP A 98 5.63 -1.94 -15.20
C TRP A 98 5.76 -3.36 -15.76
N ALA A 99 6.06 -4.32 -14.90
CA ALA A 99 6.04 -5.73 -15.24
C ALA A 99 4.62 -6.29 -15.36
N ARG A 100 3.65 -5.73 -14.62
CA ARG A 100 2.23 -5.97 -14.89
C ARG A 100 1.81 -5.39 -16.25
N ALA A 101 2.29 -4.21 -16.62
CA ALA A 101 2.03 -3.62 -17.94
C ALA A 101 2.51 -4.54 -19.08
N ARG A 102 3.71 -5.13 -18.96
CA ARG A 102 4.21 -6.13 -19.95
C ARG A 102 3.32 -7.37 -20.07
N ARG A 103 2.76 -7.87 -18.96
CA ARG A 103 1.81 -8.99 -18.97
C ARG A 103 0.41 -8.63 -19.48
N ARG A 104 0.05 -7.36 -19.45
CA ARG A 104 -1.21 -6.84 -19.97
C ARG A 104 -1.12 -6.44 -21.46
N GLU A 105 -0.01 -6.81 -22.12
CA GLU A 105 0.25 -6.48 -23.53
C GLU A 105 0.08 -4.99 -23.85
N ILE A 106 0.43 -4.12 -22.89
CA ILE A 106 0.31 -2.67 -23.09
C ILE A 106 1.30 -2.24 -24.16
N ARG A 107 0.77 -1.81 -25.31
CA ARG A 107 1.56 -1.29 -26.42
C ARG A 107 1.74 0.21 -26.23
N VAL A 108 3.00 0.61 -26.05
CA VAL A 108 3.42 2.00 -25.99
C VAL A 108 4.16 2.34 -27.28
N GLU A 109 3.72 3.37 -27.97
CA GLU A 109 4.33 3.88 -29.19
C GLU A 109 4.67 5.36 -29.01
N VAL A 110 5.84 5.77 -29.46
CA VAL A 110 6.35 7.13 -29.30
C VAL A 110 6.68 7.70 -30.67
N PHE A 111 6.00 8.77 -31.03
CA PHE A 111 6.22 9.53 -32.26
C PHE A 111 7.15 10.70 -31.98
N VAL A 112 8.28 10.72 -32.68
CA VAL A 112 9.38 11.68 -32.47
C VAL A 112 9.85 12.23 -33.81
N ALA A 113 10.51 13.40 -33.81
CA ALA A 113 11.10 13.98 -35.02
C ALA A 113 12.58 14.33 -34.78
N ALA A 114 13.26 14.77 -35.84
CA ALA A 114 14.63 15.27 -35.75
C ALA A 114 14.75 16.43 -34.74
N SER A 115 15.83 16.44 -33.95
CA SER A 115 16.21 17.59 -33.11
C SER A 115 15.10 18.06 -32.14
N CYS A 116 14.54 17.14 -31.36
CA CYS A 116 13.46 17.41 -30.40
C CYS A 116 13.88 17.04 -28.97
N GLU A 117 14.25 18.04 -28.16
CA GLU A 117 14.69 17.82 -26.76
C GLU A 117 13.61 17.13 -25.91
N ASN A 118 12.35 17.52 -26.08
CA ASN A 118 11.23 16.91 -25.35
C ASN A 118 11.02 15.44 -25.73
N CYS A 119 11.40 15.04 -26.95
CA CYS A 119 11.35 13.67 -27.40
C CYS A 119 12.41 12.85 -26.67
N ASP A 120 13.66 13.32 -26.64
CA ASP A 120 14.76 12.67 -25.94
C ASP A 120 14.47 12.52 -24.44
N ARG A 121 13.86 13.54 -23.82
CA ARG A 121 13.45 13.52 -22.42
C ARG A 121 12.38 12.45 -22.16
N MET A 122 11.43 12.28 -23.07
CA MET A 122 10.40 11.25 -22.94
C MET A 122 10.98 9.85 -23.12
N GLU A 123 11.80 9.63 -24.14
CA GLU A 123 12.47 8.34 -24.39
C GLU A 123 13.31 7.93 -23.17
N ARG A 124 14.11 8.85 -22.64
CA ARG A 124 14.88 8.61 -21.40
C ARG A 124 13.99 8.26 -20.21
N TYR A 125 12.88 8.97 -20.03
CA TYR A 125 11.93 8.65 -18.96
C TYR A 125 11.39 7.23 -19.09
N LEU A 126 10.97 6.82 -20.30
CA LEU A 126 10.44 5.47 -20.56
C LEU A 126 11.49 4.39 -20.32
N ASP A 127 12.75 4.65 -20.70
CA ASP A 127 13.89 3.77 -20.43
C ASP A 127 14.16 3.64 -18.92
N GLU A 128 14.17 4.76 -18.19
CA GLU A 128 14.39 4.80 -16.73
C GLU A 128 13.31 4.03 -15.96
N VAL A 129 12.05 4.12 -16.38
CA VAL A 129 10.95 3.36 -15.75
C VAL A 129 10.81 1.93 -16.29
N GLY A 130 11.60 1.56 -17.30
CA GLY A 130 11.65 0.22 -17.87
C GLY A 130 10.44 -0.16 -18.73
N VAL A 131 9.76 0.82 -19.32
CA VAL A 131 8.62 0.63 -20.22
C VAL A 131 9.13 0.35 -21.63
N PRO A 132 8.86 -0.82 -22.21
CA PRO A 132 9.18 -1.06 -23.62
C PRO A 132 8.26 -0.21 -24.50
N TYR A 133 8.82 0.42 -25.53
CA TYR A 133 8.06 1.20 -26.50
C TYR A 133 8.55 0.97 -27.93
N VAL A 134 7.67 1.23 -28.89
CA VAL A 134 8.01 1.28 -30.31
C VAL A 134 8.23 2.74 -30.69
N ARG A 135 9.38 3.04 -31.27
CA ARG A 135 9.75 4.37 -31.74
C ARG A 135 9.32 4.55 -33.19
N HIS A 136 8.60 5.63 -33.47
CA HIS A 136 8.23 6.07 -34.81
C HIS A 136 8.89 7.41 -35.11
N TYR A 137 9.87 7.40 -36.01
CA TYR A 137 10.55 8.61 -36.44
C TYR A 137 9.78 9.27 -37.59
N LEU A 138 9.31 10.49 -37.35
CA LEU A 138 8.54 11.31 -38.28
C LEU A 138 9.48 12.00 -39.27
N GLU A 139 9.99 11.22 -40.22
CA GLU A 139 10.71 11.76 -41.36
C GLU A 139 9.71 12.18 -42.46
N PRO A 140 9.91 13.33 -43.13
CA PRO A 140 9.05 13.76 -44.23
C PRO A 140 8.93 12.68 -45.32
N GLY A 141 7.70 12.28 -45.66
CA GLY A 141 7.40 11.25 -46.67
C GLY A 141 7.55 9.80 -46.18
N SER A 142 7.79 9.59 -44.89
CA SER A 142 7.84 8.25 -44.30
C SER A 142 6.44 7.68 -44.00
N GLU A 143 6.32 6.35 -43.98
CA GLU A 143 5.11 5.66 -43.53
C GLU A 143 4.72 6.05 -42.09
N ALA A 144 5.71 6.34 -41.23
CA ALA A 144 5.48 6.82 -39.87
C ALA A 144 4.82 8.20 -39.85
N GLU A 145 5.20 9.11 -40.75
CA GLU A 145 4.54 10.40 -40.92
C GLU A 145 3.12 10.24 -41.45
N GLU A 146 2.90 9.38 -42.46
CA GLU A 146 1.56 9.11 -43.00
C GLU A 146 0.63 8.53 -41.93
N MET A 147 1.08 7.52 -41.19
CA MET A 147 0.35 6.93 -40.06
C MET A 147 0.06 7.97 -38.97
N TYR A 148 1.05 8.79 -38.63
CA TYR A 148 0.90 9.85 -37.64
C TYR A 148 -0.16 10.87 -38.09
N LEU A 149 -0.10 11.35 -39.32
CA LEU A 149 -1.08 12.31 -39.83
C LEU A 149 -2.49 11.72 -39.91
N ALA A 150 -2.61 10.45 -40.29
CA ALA A 150 -3.91 9.78 -40.43
C ALA A 150 -4.57 9.44 -39.08
N GLN A 151 -3.80 8.96 -38.11
CA GLN A 151 -4.33 8.40 -36.85
C GLN A 151 -4.17 9.33 -35.65
N VAL A 152 -3.13 10.16 -35.66
CA VAL A 152 -2.81 11.09 -34.57
C VAL A 152 -3.22 12.51 -34.95
N GLY A 153 -2.96 12.94 -36.18
CA GLY A 153 -3.16 14.32 -36.62
C GLY A 153 -2.06 15.29 -36.14
N ARG A 154 -2.12 16.53 -36.61
CA ARG A 154 -1.11 17.56 -36.31
C ARG A 154 -1.14 17.96 -34.84
N GLY A 155 0.03 18.27 -34.26
CA GLY A 155 0.13 18.72 -32.87
C GLY A 155 1.56 18.73 -32.34
N GLU A 156 1.68 18.92 -31.03
CA GLU A 156 2.94 18.92 -30.29
C GLU A 156 3.57 17.51 -30.24
N ILE A 157 4.89 17.45 -30.45
CA ILE A 157 5.71 16.24 -30.30
C ILE A 157 6.56 16.33 -29.01
N PRO A 158 6.90 15.21 -28.35
CA PRO A 158 6.54 13.84 -28.72
C PRO A 158 5.05 13.55 -28.55
N VAL A 159 4.51 12.61 -29.32
CA VAL A 159 3.19 12.02 -29.04
C VAL A 159 3.36 10.59 -28.60
N ILE A 160 2.72 10.24 -27.49
CA ILE A 160 2.76 8.91 -26.91
C ILE A 160 1.39 8.30 -27.10
N ARG A 161 1.35 7.11 -27.69
CA ARG A 161 0.14 6.32 -27.85
C ARG A 161 0.25 5.09 -26.95
N VAL A 162 -0.68 4.98 -26.00
CA VAL A 162 -0.79 3.85 -25.07
C VAL A 162 -2.10 3.13 -25.38
N ASN A 163 -2.05 1.94 -25.98
CA ASN A 163 -3.24 1.17 -26.39
C ASN A 163 -4.31 2.01 -27.14
N GLY A 164 -3.87 2.95 -27.98
CA GLY A 164 -4.76 3.84 -28.75
C GLY A 164 -5.11 5.17 -28.08
N ARG A 165 -4.82 5.36 -26.78
CA ARG A 165 -4.97 6.65 -26.08
C ARG A 165 -3.75 7.53 -26.34
N LEU A 166 -3.97 8.80 -26.67
CA LEU A 166 -2.91 9.73 -27.08
C LEU A 166 -2.58 10.74 -25.96
N VAL A 167 -1.30 10.91 -25.69
CA VAL A 167 -0.74 12.00 -24.87
C VAL A 167 0.20 12.82 -25.75
N ARG A 168 0.00 14.13 -25.79
CA ARG A 168 0.82 15.04 -26.59
C ARG A 168 1.78 15.85 -25.71
N GLY A 169 3.00 16.02 -26.19
CA GLY A 169 4.06 16.72 -25.49
C GLY A 169 4.71 15.88 -24.38
N TYR A 170 5.71 16.49 -23.73
CA TYR A 170 6.41 15.84 -22.61
C TYR A 170 5.56 15.87 -21.33
N ARG A 171 4.82 14.78 -21.09
CA ARG A 171 3.91 14.61 -19.94
C ARG A 171 4.11 13.26 -19.24
N PRO A 172 5.23 13.06 -18.51
CA PRO A 172 5.61 11.76 -17.97
C PRO A 172 4.59 11.19 -16.98
N GLU A 173 3.98 12.05 -16.15
CA GLU A 173 2.97 11.62 -15.16
C GLU A 173 1.65 11.19 -15.81
N GLU A 174 1.25 11.83 -16.91
CA GLU A 174 0.04 11.44 -17.64
C GLU A 174 0.25 10.10 -18.35
N VAL A 175 1.41 9.91 -18.98
CA VAL A 175 1.81 8.62 -19.57
C VAL A 175 1.87 7.53 -18.50
N ARG A 176 2.43 7.84 -17.32
CA ARG A 176 2.47 6.92 -16.17
C ARG A 176 1.07 6.52 -15.74
N ALA A 177 0.18 7.49 -15.56
CA ALA A 177 -1.20 7.26 -15.17
C ALA A 177 -1.89 6.34 -16.19
N LEU A 178 -1.76 6.63 -17.49
CA LEU A 178 -2.32 5.79 -18.54
C LEU A 178 -1.86 4.33 -18.46
N ILE A 179 -0.55 4.10 -18.37
CA ILE A 179 -0.01 2.73 -18.34
C ILE A 179 -0.46 1.98 -17.06
N LEU A 180 -0.63 2.69 -15.94
CA LEU A 180 -1.08 2.09 -14.69
C LEU A 180 -2.59 1.86 -14.63
N GLU A 181 -3.37 2.76 -15.22
CA GLU A 181 -4.84 2.72 -15.27
C GLU A 181 -5.36 1.72 -16.29
N GLU A 182 -4.61 1.44 -17.35
CA GLU A 182 -5.04 0.52 -18.40
C GLU A 182 -5.29 -0.88 -17.81
N LYS A 183 -6.58 -1.20 -17.70
CA LYS A 183 -7.07 -2.56 -17.47
C LYS A 183 -6.88 -3.33 -18.78
N PRO A 184 -6.54 -4.62 -18.74
CA PRO A 184 -6.49 -5.43 -19.96
C PRO A 184 -7.82 -5.26 -20.71
N ASN A 185 -7.75 -4.99 -22.01
CA ASN A 185 -8.90 -4.80 -22.86
C ASN A 185 -9.79 -6.06 -22.76
N PRO A 186 -11.09 -5.96 -22.41
CA PRO A 186 -11.97 -7.12 -22.35
C PRO A 186 -12.07 -7.89 -23.67
N LEU A 187 -11.73 -7.26 -24.80
CA LEU A 187 -11.74 -7.90 -26.12
C LEU A 187 -10.54 -8.83 -26.37
N ASP A 188 -9.48 -8.76 -25.55
CA ASP A 188 -8.35 -9.70 -25.62
C ASP A 188 -8.59 -10.96 -24.76
N GLN A 189 -9.70 -11.03 -24.02
CA GLN A 189 -10.11 -12.23 -23.27
C GLN A 189 -10.98 -13.17 -24.11
N SER A 190 -10.75 -13.24 -25.43
CA SER A 190 -11.39 -14.28 -26.25
C SER A 190 -10.69 -15.61 -25.95
N PRO A 191 -11.37 -16.61 -25.36
CA PRO A 191 -10.76 -17.89 -25.02
C PRO A 191 -10.59 -18.74 -26.28
N GLU A 192 -9.54 -18.48 -27.06
CA GLU A 192 -9.11 -19.38 -28.13
C GLU A 192 -7.82 -20.09 -27.73
N ALA A 193 -7.98 -21.29 -27.18
CA ALA A 193 -7.20 -22.49 -27.49
C ALA A 193 -7.53 -23.56 -26.43
N GLY A 194 -8.78 -24.01 -26.45
CA GLY A 194 -9.06 -25.39 -26.05
C GLY A 194 -8.26 -26.30 -26.96
N LEU A 195 -7.49 -27.18 -26.32
CA LEU A 195 -6.75 -28.26 -26.94
C LEU A 195 -7.71 -29.16 -27.74
N ASP A 196 -7.42 -29.33 -29.03
CA ASP A 196 -7.81 -30.49 -29.82
C ASP A 196 -6.57 -31.34 -30.10
#